data_AF-A0A0G2I2Z1-F1
#
_entry.id   AF-A0A0G2I2Z1-F1
#
_cell.length_a   1.000
_cell.length_b   1.000
_cell.length_c   1.000
_cell.angle_alpha   90.00
_cell.angle_beta   90.00
_cell.angle_gamma   90.00
#
_symmetry.space_group_name_H-M   'P 1'
#
loop_
_entity.id
_entity.type
_entity.pdbx_description
1 polymer ?
#
loop_
_entity_poly.entity_id
_entity_poly.type
_entity_poly.pdbx_seq_one_letter_code
_entity_poly.pdbx_strand_id
1 'polypeptide(L)'
;MFDGGSKEESGGLYRFRPGWPRSNASEDFGCLGAAVGKPSCFWFFGSVDPQVWDEAEKNGTIAKDIPVNHSPFYAPVIQPTMRVGIDALVGAALTFLGKRE
;
A
#
# COMPACT_ATOMS: atom_id res chain seq x y z
N MET A 1 -12.97 -17.54 1.91
CA MET A 1 -12.32 -18.43 0.93
C MET A 1 -11.66 -17.52 -0.09
N PHE A 2 -10.37 -17.23 0.07
CA PHE A 2 -9.65 -16.38 -0.87
C PHE A 2 -9.09 -17.31 -1.96
N ASP A 3 -9.64 -17.18 -3.16
CA ASP A 3 -9.21 -17.94 -4.32
C ASP A 3 -7.83 -17.47 -4.78
N GLY A 4 -7.00 -18.43 -5.17
CA GLY A 4 -5.60 -18.23 -5.48
C GLY A 4 -5.40 -17.36 -6.71
N GLY A 5 -4.94 -16.14 -6.49
CA GLY A 5 -4.36 -15.31 -7.56
C GLY A 5 -3.08 -15.98 -8.07
N SER A 6 -3.04 -16.20 -9.39
CA SER A 6 -1.95 -16.79 -10.15
C SER A 6 -0.59 -16.19 -9.79
N LYS A 7 0.41 -17.07 -9.60
CA LYS A 7 1.83 -16.72 -9.53
C LYS A 7 2.25 -15.99 -10.81
N GLU A 8 2.43 -14.68 -10.72
CA GLU A 8 3.27 -13.94 -11.67
C GLU A 8 4.60 -13.59 -11.01
N GLU A 9 5.65 -13.78 -11.80
CA GLU A 9 7.05 -13.82 -11.45
C GLU A 9 7.62 -12.52 -10.86
N SER A 10 8.74 -12.71 -10.16
CA SER A 10 9.71 -11.72 -9.67
C SER A 10 9.84 -10.46 -10.54
N GLY A 11 9.08 -9.42 -10.21
CA GLY A 11 9.22 -8.07 -10.74
C GLY A 11 9.64 -7.14 -9.61
N GLY A 12 10.62 -6.26 -9.87
CA GLY A 12 11.30 -5.42 -8.89
C GLY A 12 10.40 -4.72 -7.86
N LEU A 13 10.99 -4.37 -6.72
CA LEU A 13 10.40 -3.98 -5.42
C LEU A 13 9.26 -2.91 -5.42
N TYR A 14 8.87 -2.36 -6.57
CA TYR A 14 8.00 -1.19 -6.70
C TYR A 14 6.99 -1.29 -7.87
N ARG A 15 6.47 -2.47 -8.21
CA ARG A 15 5.49 -2.61 -9.31
C ARG A 15 4.05 -2.40 -8.84
N PHE A 16 3.33 -1.50 -9.52
CA PHE A 16 1.88 -1.31 -9.35
C PHE A 16 1.11 -2.62 -9.58
N ARG A 17 0.25 -3.00 -8.62
CA ARG A 17 -0.62 -4.18 -8.69
C ARG A 17 -2.08 -3.77 -8.93
N PRO A 18 -2.62 -3.90 -10.16
CA PRO A 18 -3.97 -3.45 -10.49
C PRO A 18 -5.09 -4.29 -9.84
N GLY A 19 -4.79 -5.51 -9.39
CA GLY A 19 -5.75 -6.43 -8.78
C GLY A 19 -5.77 -6.41 -7.24
N TRP A 20 -5.43 -5.28 -6.61
CA TRP A 20 -5.43 -5.21 -5.14
C TRP A 20 -6.84 -5.47 -4.58
N PRO A 21 -6.99 -6.33 -3.54
CA PRO A 21 -8.30 -6.61 -2.96
C PRO A 21 -9.01 -5.33 -2.52
N ARG A 22 -10.33 -5.26 -2.77
CA ARG A 22 -11.15 -4.14 -2.31
C ARG A 22 -11.11 -4.07 -0.79
N SER A 23 -10.73 -2.90 -0.27
CA SER A 23 -10.82 -2.62 1.16
C SER A 23 -12.24 -2.22 1.53
N ASN A 24 -12.68 -2.61 2.72
CA ASN A 24 -13.92 -2.10 3.33
C ASN A 24 -13.67 -0.82 4.15
N ALA A 25 -12.43 -0.33 4.19
CA ALA A 25 -12.10 0.94 4.82
C ALA A 25 -12.74 2.11 4.05
N SER A 26 -13.20 3.12 4.78
CA SER A 26 -13.66 4.40 4.25
C SER A 26 -12.72 5.51 4.66
N GLU A 27 -12.62 6.55 3.84
CA GLU A 27 -11.84 7.76 4.10
C GLU A 27 -12.57 8.98 3.56
N ASP A 28 -12.41 10.13 4.22
CA ASP A 28 -13.00 11.41 3.79
C ASP A 28 -12.09 12.21 2.84
N PHE A 29 -10.88 11.71 2.53
CA PHE A 29 -9.88 12.37 1.68
C PHE A 29 -10.45 12.89 0.35
N GLY A 30 -11.39 12.16 -0.25
CA GLY A 30 -12.05 12.56 -1.50
C GLY A 30 -12.80 13.90 -1.42
N CYS A 31 -13.22 14.32 -0.22
CA CYS A 31 -13.84 15.62 0.02
C CYS A 31 -12.89 16.78 -0.32
N LEU A 32 -11.57 16.61 -0.16
CA LEU A 32 -10.59 17.66 -0.44
C LEU A 32 -10.53 18.02 -1.93
N GLY A 33 -10.47 17.01 -2.81
CA GLY A 33 -10.50 17.24 -4.26
C GLY A 33 -11.84 17.75 -4.76
N ALA A 34 -12.93 17.18 -4.23
CA ALA A 34 -14.28 17.59 -4.57
C ALA A 34 -14.54 19.07 -4.25
N ALA A 35 -14.05 19.56 -3.10
CA ALA A 35 -14.22 20.94 -2.66
C ALA A 35 -13.62 21.98 -3.63
N VAL A 36 -12.62 21.59 -4.43
CA VAL A 36 -11.97 22.48 -5.42
C VAL A 36 -12.19 22.06 -6.87
N GLY A 37 -13.06 21.07 -7.11
CA GLY A 37 -13.34 20.54 -8.45
C GLY A 37 -12.11 19.95 -9.15
N LYS A 38 -11.20 19.32 -8.40
CA LYS A 38 -9.98 18.69 -8.93
C LYS A 38 -9.99 17.17 -8.70
N PRO A 39 -9.41 16.38 -9.63
CA PRO A 39 -9.23 14.96 -9.41
C PRO A 39 -8.33 14.71 -8.20
N SER A 40 -8.55 13.60 -7.51
CA SER A 40 -7.74 13.16 -6.37
C SER A 40 -7.33 11.71 -6.56
N CYS A 41 -6.15 11.38 -6.06
CA CYS A 41 -5.62 10.02 -6.06
C CYS A 41 -5.23 9.66 -4.62
N PHE A 42 -5.66 8.49 -4.17
CA PHE A 42 -5.35 7.93 -2.85
C PHE A 42 -4.85 6.50 -3.06
N TRP A 43 -3.82 6.10 -2.33
CA TRP A 43 -3.16 4.80 -2.50
C TRP A 43 -2.74 4.22 -1.15
N PHE A 44 -2.43 2.93 -1.15
CA PHE A 44 -1.92 2.20 0.01
C PHE A 44 -0.47 1.78 -0.20
N PHE A 45 0.27 1.63 0.89
CA PHE A 45 1.55 0.94 0.93
C PHE A 45 1.64 0.10 2.22
N GLY A 46 2.49 -0.92 2.21
CA GLY A 46 2.64 -1.85 3.33
C GLY A 46 3.44 -1.26 4.49
N SER A 47 3.14 -1.72 5.70
CA SER A 47 3.83 -1.32 6.94
C SER A 47 4.39 -2.47 7.76
N VAL A 48 4.27 -3.70 7.25
CA VAL A 48 4.72 -4.94 7.90
C VAL A 48 6.18 -5.20 7.54
N ASP A 49 6.93 -5.78 8.47
CA ASP A 49 8.26 -6.31 8.15
C ASP A 49 8.17 -7.28 6.95
N PRO A 50 8.98 -7.09 5.88
CA PRO A 50 8.88 -7.93 4.69
C PRO A 50 9.05 -9.43 4.97
N GLN A 51 9.95 -9.82 5.90
CA GLN A 51 10.17 -11.23 6.21
C GLN A 51 8.96 -11.82 6.92
N VAL A 52 8.36 -11.07 7.85
CA VAL A 52 7.14 -11.50 8.55
C VAL A 52 5.97 -11.65 7.58
N TRP A 53 5.82 -10.72 6.64
CA TRP A 53 4.80 -10.82 5.58
C TRP A 53 5.02 -12.06 4.70
N ASP A 54 6.24 -12.25 4.19
CA ASP A 54 6.57 -13.36 3.30
C ASP A 54 6.36 -14.73 3.98
N GLU A 55 6.70 -14.84 5.27
CA GLU A 55 6.43 -16.04 6.08
C GLU A 55 4.93 -16.29 6.25
N ALA A 56 4.16 -15.25 6.60
CA ALA A 56 2.72 -15.36 6.77
C ALA A 56 2.01 -15.72 5.44
N GLU A 57 2.46 -15.15 4.32
CA GLU A 57 1.95 -15.47 2.98
C GLU A 57 2.26 -16.92 2.61
N LYS A 58 3.52 -17.35 2.76
CA LYS A 58 3.95 -18.73 2.49
C LYS A 58 3.16 -19.74 3.30
N ASN A 59 2.82 -19.41 4.54
CA ASN A 59 2.07 -20.29 5.44
C ASN A 59 0.55 -20.17 5.28
N GLY A 60 0.04 -19.24 4.46
CA GLY A 60 -1.40 -18.99 4.30
C GLY A 60 -2.06 -18.42 5.56
N THR A 61 -1.31 -17.66 6.36
CA THR A 61 -1.70 -17.21 7.71
C THR A 61 -1.82 -15.69 7.84
N ILE A 62 -1.76 -14.93 6.74
CA ILE A 62 -1.83 -13.46 6.76
C ILE A 62 -2.97 -12.92 7.65
N ALA A 63 -4.20 -13.44 7.49
CA ALA A 63 -5.37 -12.97 8.23
C ALA A 63 -5.31 -13.20 9.75
N LYS A 64 -4.41 -14.09 10.19
CA LYS A 64 -4.21 -14.45 11.60
C LYS A 64 -2.98 -13.76 12.18
N ASP A 65 -1.88 -13.77 11.44
CA ASP A 65 -0.56 -13.44 11.97
C ASP A 65 -0.17 -11.97 11.70
N ILE A 66 -0.85 -11.28 10.79
CA ILE A 66 -0.60 -9.86 10.49
C ILE A 66 -1.64 -8.97 11.18
N PRO A 67 -1.25 -8.17 12.19
CA PRO A 67 -2.15 -7.20 12.81
C PRO A 67 -2.63 -6.16 11.78
N VAL A 68 -3.90 -5.78 11.88
CA VAL A 68 -4.52 -4.73 11.04
C VAL A 68 -4.74 -3.45 11.84
N ASN A 69 -5.02 -2.34 11.15
CA ASN A 69 -5.44 -1.08 11.77
C ASN A 69 -6.53 -1.34 12.84
N HIS A 70 -6.47 -0.59 13.95
CA HIS A 70 -7.29 -0.77 15.16
C HIS A 70 -6.98 -1.99 16.05
N SER A 71 -6.02 -2.86 15.68
CA SER A 71 -5.49 -3.86 16.61
C SER A 71 -4.55 -3.22 17.64
N PRO A 72 -4.57 -3.64 18.92
CA PRO A 72 -3.58 -3.19 19.92
C PRO A 72 -2.15 -3.68 19.62
N PHE A 73 -2.00 -4.64 18.70
CA PHE A 73 -0.72 -5.18 18.26
C PHE A 73 -0.24 -4.58 16.93
N TYR A 74 -1.01 -3.65 16.34
CA TYR A 74 -0.59 -3.00 15.09
C TYR A 74 0.56 -2.03 15.36
N ALA A 75 1.74 -2.42 14.87
CA ALA A 75 2.98 -1.66 15.00
C ALA A 75 3.72 -1.64 13.65
N PRO A 76 3.53 -0.60 12.83
CA PRO A 76 4.31 -0.37 11.62
C PRO A 76 5.82 -0.44 11.89
N VAL A 77 6.58 -1.18 11.07
CA VAL A 77 8.04 -1.07 11.12
C VAL A 77 8.45 0.31 10.61
N ILE A 78 9.46 0.94 11.23
CA ILE A 78 9.86 2.30 10.82
C ILE A 78 10.41 2.27 9.40
N GLN A 79 11.33 1.33 9.12
CA GLN A 79 11.86 1.09 7.79
C GLN A 79 11.51 -0.34 7.37
N PRO A 80 11.14 -0.57 6.10
CA PRO A 80 11.18 0.39 4.98
C PRO A 80 9.95 1.33 4.87
N THR A 81 8.95 1.21 5.75
CA THR A 81 7.65 1.91 5.62
C THR A 81 7.77 3.42 5.45
N MET A 82 8.57 4.09 6.28
CA MET A 82 8.75 5.54 6.20
C MET A 82 9.41 5.94 4.88
N ARG A 83 10.44 5.22 4.43
CA ARG A 83 11.09 5.48 3.14
C ARG A 83 10.11 5.29 1.99
N VAL A 84 9.36 4.19 1.97
CA VAL A 84 8.35 3.92 0.93
C VAL A 84 7.29 5.02 0.88
N GLY A 85 6.80 5.49 2.03
CA GLY A 85 5.86 6.61 2.08
C GLY A 85 6.42 7.90 1.52
N ILE A 86 7.67 8.23 1.85
CA ILE A 86 8.37 9.43 1.33
C ILE A 86 8.58 9.29 -0.18
N ASP A 87 9.13 8.17 -0.65
CA ASP A 87 9.43 7.94 -2.06
C ASP A 87 8.15 7.98 -2.91
N ALA A 88 7.04 7.43 -2.40
CA ALA A 88 5.74 7.49 -3.07
C ALA A 88 5.22 8.94 -3.19
N LEU A 89 5.29 9.73 -2.12
CA LEU A 89 4.87 11.14 -2.14
C LEU A 89 5.75 11.98 -3.08
N VAL A 90 7.07 11.81 -3.01
CA VAL A 90 8.02 12.51 -3.88
C VAL A 90 7.82 12.12 -5.34
N GLY A 91 7.68 10.82 -5.64
CA GLY A 91 7.40 10.33 -6.99
C GLY A 91 6.08 10.88 -7.56
N ALA A 92 5.02 10.90 -6.75
CA ALA A 92 3.74 11.49 -7.13
C ALA A 92 3.87 12.99 -7.44
N ALA A 93 4.55 13.76 -6.59
CA ALA A 93 4.76 15.19 -6.80
C ALA A 93 5.60 15.47 -8.05
N LEU A 94 6.72 14.76 -8.22
CA LEU A 94 7.63 14.94 -9.36
C LEU A 94 7.00 14.55 -10.69
N THR A 95 6.02 13.64 -10.70
CA THR A 95 5.25 13.31 -11.92
C THR A 95 4.52 14.53 -12.51
N PHE A 96 4.10 15.47 -11.66
CA PHE A 96 3.38 16.68 -12.08
C PHE A 96 4.24 17.95 -12.06
N LEU A 97 5.21 18.03 -11.15
CA LEU A 97 6.01 19.22 -10.88
C LEU A 97 7.45 19.13 -11.39
N GLY A 98 7.91 17.94 -11.78
CA GLY A 98 9.23 17.74 -12.35
C GLY A 98 9.40 18.52 -13.65
N LYS A 99 10.62 19.02 -13.89
CA LYS A 99 10.95 19.61 -15.19
C LYS A 99 10.92 18.51 -16.24
N ARG A 100 10.28 18.82 -17.37
CA ARG A 100 10.44 18.02 -18.59
C ARG A 100 11.72 18.48 -19.26
N GLU A 101 12.64 17.55 -19.52
CA GLU A 101 13.77 17.78 -20.42
C GLU A 101 13.32 17.69 -21.88
#